data_AF-A0A645FG69-F1
#
_entry.id   AF-A0A645FG69-F1
#
_cell.length_a   1.000
_cell.length_b   1.000
_cell.length_c   1.000
_cell.angle_alpha   90.00
_cell.angle_beta   90.00
_cell.angle_gamma   90.00
#
_symmetry.space_group_name_H-M   'P 1'
#
loop_
_entity.id
_entity.type
_entity.pdbx_description
1 polymer ?
#
loop_
_entity_poly.entity_id
_entity_poly.type
_entity_poly.pdbx_seq_one_letter_code
_entity_poly.pdbx_strand_id
1 'polypeptide(L)'
;MDILLQVNVAGEETKFGIEATEVDKYIRIISQMNHICLKGLMTIAPFAENPEEIRPVFKKLYQIYIDIKNKRLDNVTMDYLSMGMSNDFEVAIEEGANCVGYHMWTCMDNWSWTNAYKNRYGFISVDLDKEGARTIKKSGHWFKQVADDHGFD
;
A
#
# COMPACT_ATOMS: atom_id res chain seq x y z
N MET A 1 13.14 12.04 9.58
CA MET A 1 12.88 10.81 8.80
C MET A 1 11.51 10.95 8.19
N ASP A 2 11.42 10.77 6.88
CA ASP A 2 10.16 10.91 6.15
C ASP A 2 9.33 9.63 6.26
N ILE A 3 8.02 9.78 6.50
CA ILE A 3 7.10 8.65 6.66
C ILE A 3 5.79 8.86 5.90
N LEU A 4 5.10 7.75 5.62
CA LEU A 4 3.69 7.73 5.21
C LEU A 4 2.86 7.12 6.33
N LEU A 5 1.65 7.63 6.52
CA LEU A 5 0.70 7.07 7.48
C LEU A 5 -0.18 6.02 6.80
N GLN A 6 -0.11 4.77 7.27
CA GLN A 6 -0.98 3.71 6.77
C GLN A 6 -2.38 3.82 7.38
N VAL A 7 -3.39 3.97 6.52
CA VAL A 7 -4.80 4.12 6.92
C VAL A 7 -5.58 2.87 6.52
N ASN A 8 -6.29 2.27 7.49
CA ASN A 8 -7.28 1.24 7.23
C ASN A 8 -8.58 1.90 6.81
N VAL A 9 -8.76 2.09 5.49
CA VAL A 9 -9.93 2.80 4.95
C VAL A 9 -11.14 1.86 4.81
N ALA A 10 -10.86 0.57 4.56
CA ALA A 10 -11.84 -0.48 4.36
C ALA A 10 -12.43 -1.03 5.68
N GLY A 11 -11.79 -0.77 6.83
CA GLY A 11 -12.26 -1.22 8.13
C GLY A 11 -12.11 -2.74 8.33
N GLU A 12 -11.19 -3.38 7.62
CA GLU A 12 -10.93 -4.81 7.78
C GLU A 12 -10.13 -5.04 9.07
N GLU A 13 -10.67 -5.83 10.02
CA GLU A 13 -9.97 -6.16 11.27
C GLU A 13 -8.62 -6.89 11.05
N THR A 14 -8.48 -7.55 9.90
CA THR A 14 -7.28 -8.31 9.54
C THR A 14 -6.16 -7.45 8.95
N LYS A 15 -6.43 -6.19 8.61
CA LYS A 15 -5.47 -5.29 7.97
C LYS A 15 -4.88 -4.32 8.99
N PHE A 16 -3.57 -4.12 8.88
CA PHE A 16 -2.87 -3.11 9.64
C PHE A 16 -3.24 -1.70 9.14
N GLY A 17 -3.20 -0.72 10.05
CA GLY A 17 -3.41 0.68 9.72
C GLY A 17 -4.22 1.39 10.79
N ILE A 18 -4.20 2.71 10.73
CA ILE A 18 -5.02 3.55 11.60
C ILE A 18 -6.41 3.67 10.99
N GLU A 19 -7.45 3.53 11.81
CA GLU A 19 -8.82 3.74 11.37
C GLU A 19 -9.01 5.15 10.83
N ALA A 20 -9.75 5.28 9.72
CA ALA A 20 -9.95 6.57 9.04
C ALA A 20 -10.44 7.68 9.97
N THR A 21 -11.23 7.34 11.00
CA THR A 21 -11.77 8.27 12.01
C THR A 21 -10.73 8.76 13.02
N GLU A 22 -9.63 8.02 13.22
CA GLU A 22 -8.58 8.37 14.17
C GLU A 22 -7.41 9.11 13.53
N VAL A 23 -7.33 9.15 12.19
CA VAL A 23 -6.21 9.76 11.44
C VAL A 23 -5.85 11.15 11.95
N ASP A 24 -6.84 12.00 12.20
CA ASP A 24 -6.64 13.37 12.69
C ASP A 24 -5.96 13.45 14.06
N LYS A 25 -6.24 12.50 14.96
CA LYS A 25 -5.62 12.43 16.28
C LYS A 25 -4.13 12.13 16.14
N TYR A 26 -3.77 11.16 15.31
CA TYR A 26 -2.37 10.74 15.14
C TYR A 26 -1.54 11.78 14.40
N ILE A 27 -2.11 12.48 13.41
CA ILE A 27 -1.38 13.53 12.68
C ILE A 27 -0.97 14.67 13.60
N ARG A 28 -1.84 15.07 14.55
CA ARG A 28 -1.52 16.10 15.55
C ARG A 28 -0.39 15.68 16.48
N ILE A 29 -0.28 14.39 16.77
CA ILE A 29 0.83 13.84 17.58
C ILE A 29 2.11 13.84 16.74
N ILE A 30 2.05 13.37 15.49
CA ILE A 30 3.21 13.30 14.59
C ILE A 30 3.74 14.70 14.26
N SER A 31 2.86 15.70 14.08
CA SER A 31 3.28 17.08 13.79
C SER A 31 4.16 17.67 14.89
N GLN A 32 4.10 17.15 16.12
CA GLN A 32 4.93 17.60 17.25
C GLN A 32 6.28 16.87 17.36
N MET A 33 6.54 15.87 16.50
CA MET A 33 7.77 15.07 16.56
C MET A 33 8.90 15.68 15.74
N ASN A 34 10.03 15.99 16.38
CA ASN A 34 11.16 16.68 15.72
C ASN A 34 11.98 15.82 14.75
N HIS A 35 11.81 14.50 14.77
CA HIS A 35 12.65 13.57 14.00
C HIS A 35 11.87 12.79 12.94
N ILE A 36 10.56 13.02 12.83
CA ILE A 36 9.67 12.33 11.90
C ILE A 36 8.87 13.39 11.15
N CYS A 37 8.86 13.32 9.83
CA CYS A 37 8.11 14.23 8.97
C CYS A 37 7.05 13.41 8.25
N LEU A 38 5.77 13.77 8.42
CA LEU A 38 4.70 13.09 7.70
C LEU A 38 4.66 13.63 6.26
N LYS A 39 4.84 12.75 5.27
CA LYS A 39 4.91 13.10 3.85
C LYS A 39 3.68 12.72 3.03
N GLY A 40 2.75 11.98 3.63
CA GLY A 40 1.62 11.46 2.87
C GLY A 40 0.87 10.34 3.57
N LEU A 41 -0.03 9.73 2.83
CA LEU A 41 -0.81 8.58 3.29
C LEU A 41 -0.49 7.35 2.45
N MET A 42 -0.75 6.18 3.02
CA MET A 42 -0.78 4.93 2.29
C MET A 42 -1.97 4.07 2.69
N THR A 43 -2.42 3.20 1.79
CA THR A 43 -3.38 2.14 2.13
C THR A 43 -3.09 0.88 1.34
N ILE A 44 -3.52 -0.26 1.87
CA ILE A 44 -3.55 -1.53 1.15
C ILE A 44 -5.01 -1.95 1.11
N ALA A 45 -5.60 -1.93 -0.07
CA ALA A 45 -6.99 -2.32 -0.28
C ALA A 45 -7.18 -3.83 -0.05
N PRO A 46 -8.42 -4.26 0.28
CA PRO A 46 -8.80 -5.66 0.18
C PRO A 46 -8.59 -6.16 -1.26
N PHE A 47 -8.36 -7.46 -1.39
CA PHE A 47 -8.36 -8.06 -2.72
C PHE A 47 -9.80 -8.11 -3.26
N ALA A 48 -10.00 -7.60 -4.46
CA ALA A 48 -11.24 -7.75 -5.22
C ALA A 48 -10.91 -8.29 -6.62
N GLU A 49 -11.79 -9.14 -7.16
CA GLU A 49 -11.62 -9.61 -8.55
C GLU A 49 -11.82 -8.48 -9.55
N ASN A 50 -12.78 -7.60 -9.29
CA ASN A 50 -13.01 -6.39 -10.06
C ASN A 50 -12.36 -5.18 -9.36
N PRO A 51 -11.32 -4.55 -9.96
CA PRO A 51 -10.65 -3.38 -9.38
C PRO A 51 -11.60 -2.20 -9.09
N GLU A 52 -12.71 -2.08 -9.82
CA GLU A 52 -13.71 -1.03 -9.60
C GLU A 52 -14.36 -1.11 -8.20
N GLU A 53 -14.45 -2.30 -7.61
CA GLU A 53 -14.99 -2.49 -6.26
C GLU A 53 -14.08 -1.83 -5.20
N ILE A 54 -12.80 -1.63 -5.51
CA ILE A 54 -11.82 -0.99 -4.62
C ILE A 54 -11.84 0.53 -4.76
N ARG A 55 -12.34 1.09 -5.88
CA ARG A 55 -12.36 2.55 -6.14
C ARG A 55 -12.88 3.39 -4.95
N PRO A 56 -13.96 3.00 -4.23
CA PRO A 56 -14.43 3.76 -3.07
C PRO A 56 -13.39 3.90 -1.95
N VAL A 57 -12.51 2.91 -1.78
CA VAL A 57 -11.40 2.92 -0.80
C VAL A 57 -10.38 3.99 -1.18
N PHE A 58 -9.95 4.02 -2.44
CA PHE A 58 -8.99 5.01 -2.93
C PHE A 58 -9.56 6.43 -2.92
N LYS A 59 -10.81 6.60 -3.36
CA LYS A 59 -11.50 7.89 -3.30
C LYS A 59 -11.60 8.44 -1.88
N LYS A 60 -11.90 7.58 -0.90
CA LYS A 60 -11.97 7.97 0.52
C LYS A 60 -10.59 8.32 1.07
N LEU A 61 -9.53 7.60 0.71
CA LEU A 61 -8.17 7.97 1.09
C LEU A 61 -7.75 9.33 0.49
N TYR A 62 -8.08 9.56 -0.79
CA TYR A 62 -7.81 10.83 -1.47
C TYR A 62 -8.50 12.01 -0.78
N GLN A 63 -9.76 11.84 -0.35
CA GLN A 63 -10.45 12.87 0.43
C GLN A 63 -9.72 13.19 1.74
N ILE A 64 -9.32 12.16 2.50
CA ILE A 64 -8.56 12.33 3.75
C ILE A 64 -7.23 13.06 3.47
N TYR A 65 -6.53 12.68 2.39
CA TYR A 65 -5.28 13.32 1.96
C TYR A 65 -5.47 14.82 1.68
N ILE A 66 -6.52 15.21 0.94
CA ILE A 66 -6.83 16.62 0.67
C ILE A 66 -7.22 17.36 1.95
N ASP A 67 -8.04 16.76 2.80
CA ASP A 67 -8.48 17.37 4.05
C ASP A 67 -7.30 17.69 4.96
N ILE A 68 -6.32 16.80 5.07
CA ILE A 68 -5.11 17.03 5.88
C ILE A 68 -4.21 18.07 5.21
N LYS A 69 -4.04 18.00 3.89
CA LYS A 69 -3.25 18.98 3.12
C LYS A 69 -3.73 20.40 3.39
N ASN A 70 -5.05 20.59 3.48
CA ASN A 70 -5.68 21.88 3.74
C ASN A 70 -5.50 22.39 5.18
N LYS A 71 -5.17 21.53 6.15
CA LYS A 71 -4.93 21.93 7.54
C LYS A 71 -3.60 22.67 7.74
N ARG A 72 -2.66 22.55 6.78
CA ARG A 72 -1.36 23.26 6.79
C ARG A 72 -0.63 23.14 8.14
N LEU A 73 -0.54 21.92 8.65
CA LEU A 73 0.14 21.63 9.91
C LEU A 73 1.65 21.67 9.72
N ASP A 74 2.37 22.20 10.71
CA ASP A 74 3.82 22.12 10.74
C ASP A 74 4.27 20.66 10.70
N ASN A 75 5.40 20.41 10.03
CA ASN A 75 6.02 19.07 9.94
C ASN A 75 5.14 18.00 9.25
N VAL A 76 4.08 18.42 8.56
CA VAL A 76 3.21 17.56 7.76
C VAL A 76 3.13 18.13 6.35
N THR A 77 3.61 17.37 5.37
CA THR A 77 3.42 17.63 3.96
C THR A 77 2.60 16.49 3.37
N MET A 78 1.64 16.81 2.51
CA MET A 78 0.84 15.82 1.79
C MET A 78 1.34 15.80 0.35
N ASP A 79 2.50 15.15 0.20
CA ASP A 79 3.26 15.06 -1.05
C ASP A 79 3.01 13.72 -1.74
N TYR A 80 2.76 12.66 -0.97
CA TYR A 80 2.58 11.31 -1.50
C TYR A 80 1.23 10.68 -1.10
N LEU A 81 0.66 9.95 -2.05
CA LEU A 81 -0.50 9.10 -1.88
C LEU A 81 -0.16 7.72 -2.43
N SER A 82 0.24 6.83 -1.52
CA SER A 82 0.72 5.48 -1.84
C SER A 82 -0.43 4.47 -1.74
N MET A 83 -1.02 4.16 -2.89
CA MET A 83 -2.07 3.16 -3.02
C MET A 83 -1.98 2.50 -4.39
N GLY A 84 -2.53 1.30 -4.52
CA GLY A 84 -2.40 0.49 -5.73
C GLY A 84 -1.28 -0.54 -5.65
N MET A 85 -1.59 -1.72 -6.17
CA MET A 85 -0.76 -2.91 -6.36
C MET A 85 -1.05 -3.46 -7.76
N SER A 86 -0.40 -4.57 -8.15
CA SER A 86 -0.48 -5.11 -9.51
C SER A 86 -1.90 -5.39 -10.06
N ASN A 87 -2.93 -5.49 -9.21
CA ASN A 87 -4.32 -5.75 -9.65
C ASN A 87 -5.18 -4.48 -9.74
N ASP A 88 -4.80 -3.40 -9.06
CA ASP A 88 -5.66 -2.22 -8.84
C ASP A 88 -4.92 -0.89 -9.02
N PHE A 89 -3.69 -0.91 -9.55
CA PHE A 89 -2.88 0.29 -9.74
C PHE A 89 -3.49 1.27 -10.76
N GLU A 90 -4.19 0.80 -11.80
CA GLU A 90 -4.85 1.67 -12.78
C GLU A 90 -5.91 2.54 -12.11
N VAL A 91 -6.82 1.90 -11.36
CA VAL A 91 -7.84 2.58 -10.56
C VAL A 91 -7.19 3.50 -9.51
N ALA A 92 -6.09 3.07 -8.89
CA ALA A 92 -5.36 3.91 -7.95
C ALA A 92 -4.80 5.18 -8.59
N ILE A 93 -4.21 5.08 -9.79
CA ILE A 93 -3.68 6.23 -10.55
C ILE A 93 -4.83 7.19 -10.91
N GLU A 94 -5.96 6.67 -11.39
CA GLU A 94 -7.14 7.47 -11.70
C GLU A 94 -7.70 8.24 -10.49
N GLU A 95 -7.64 7.63 -9.30
CA GLU A 95 -8.07 8.25 -8.04
C GLU A 95 -6.97 9.12 -7.38
N GLY A 96 -5.84 9.36 -8.07
CA GLY A 96 -4.83 10.35 -7.67
C GLY A 96 -3.62 9.80 -6.94
N ALA A 97 -3.35 8.49 -7.02
CA ALA A 97 -2.07 7.93 -6.56
C ALA A 97 -0.92 8.55 -7.35
N ASN A 98 0.15 8.94 -6.65
CA ASN A 98 1.29 9.62 -7.26
C ASN A 98 2.65 8.98 -6.93
N CYS A 99 2.63 7.85 -6.23
CA CYS A 99 3.78 6.97 -6.13
C CYS A 99 3.85 6.12 -7.41
N VAL A 100 4.70 6.53 -8.35
CA VAL A 100 4.88 5.81 -9.62
C VAL A 100 5.97 4.74 -9.51
N GLY A 101 5.69 3.55 -10.01
CA GLY A 101 6.62 2.43 -10.07
C GLY A 101 6.23 1.24 -9.19
N TYR A 102 6.72 0.06 -9.57
CA TYR A 102 6.46 -1.18 -8.85
C TYR A 102 7.66 -1.54 -7.97
N HIS A 103 7.47 -1.55 -6.64
CA HIS A 103 8.51 -2.00 -5.72
C HIS A 103 8.30 -3.47 -5.32
N MET A 104 9.21 -4.34 -5.76
CA MET A 104 9.27 -5.71 -5.31
C MET A 104 10.02 -5.79 -3.98
N TRP A 105 9.32 -6.17 -2.90
CA TRP A 105 9.91 -6.39 -1.58
C TRP A 105 10.90 -7.57 -1.53
N THR A 106 10.58 -8.66 -2.23
CA THR A 106 11.38 -9.89 -2.27
C THR A 106 10.97 -10.71 -3.50
N CYS A 107 11.88 -11.53 -4.03
CA CYS A 107 11.58 -12.42 -5.16
C CYS A 107 10.58 -13.53 -4.79
N MET A 108 10.67 -14.05 -3.57
CA MET A 108 9.86 -15.16 -3.05
C MET A 108 9.27 -14.82 -1.68
N ASP A 109 8.35 -15.66 -1.18
CA ASP A 109 7.75 -15.50 0.15
C ASP A 109 8.81 -15.12 1.20
N ASN A 110 8.54 -14.04 1.91
CA ASN A 110 9.49 -13.53 2.89
C ASN A 110 9.51 -14.43 4.12
N TRP A 111 10.71 -14.79 4.57
CA TRP A 111 10.91 -15.36 5.89
C TRP A 111 11.48 -14.29 6.80
N SER A 112 10.80 -14.02 7.92
CA SER A 112 11.36 -13.20 8.98
C SER A 112 11.48 -13.97 10.29
N TRP A 113 12.45 -13.61 11.12
CA TRP A 113 12.65 -14.20 12.45
C TRP A 113 11.40 -14.10 13.33
N THR A 114 10.60 -13.05 13.16
CA THR A 114 9.43 -12.76 13.99
C THR A 114 8.13 -13.35 13.46
N ASN A 115 8.00 -13.50 12.13
CA ASN A 115 6.76 -13.95 11.49
C ASN A 115 6.92 -15.27 10.72
N ALA A 116 8.11 -15.87 10.70
CA ALA A 116 8.47 -16.95 9.79
C ALA A 116 7.97 -16.61 8.38
N TYR A 117 7.20 -17.50 7.76
CA TYR A 117 6.53 -17.24 6.49
C TYR A 117 5.04 -16.88 6.63
N LYS A 118 4.58 -16.29 7.74
CA LYS A 118 3.15 -15.92 7.87
C LYS A 118 2.75 -14.86 6.82
N ASN A 119 3.62 -13.91 6.53
CA ASN A 119 3.39 -12.87 5.53
C ASN A 119 4.03 -13.25 4.19
N ARG A 120 3.21 -13.41 3.16
CA ARG A 120 3.57 -14.06 1.88
C ARG A 120 3.67 -13.05 0.74
N TYR A 121 4.74 -12.26 0.72
CA TYR A 121 5.00 -11.27 -0.36
C TYR A 121 5.82 -11.85 -1.52
N GLY A 122 6.08 -11.05 -2.55
CA GLY A 122 6.93 -11.42 -3.69
C GLY A 122 6.21 -12.17 -4.81
N PHE A 123 7.00 -12.69 -5.76
CA PHE A 123 6.50 -13.34 -6.98
C PHE A 123 6.37 -14.85 -6.88
N ILE A 124 7.05 -15.48 -5.93
CA ILE A 124 7.11 -16.94 -5.80
C ILE A 124 6.61 -17.34 -4.41
N SER A 125 5.56 -18.16 -4.34
CA SER A 125 5.12 -18.77 -3.09
C SER A 125 5.96 -20.01 -2.78
N VAL A 126 6.20 -20.27 -1.49
CA VAL A 126 6.92 -21.45 -0.98
C VAL A 126 5.99 -22.26 -0.08
N ASP A 127 5.64 -23.46 -0.53
CA ASP A 127 4.87 -24.44 0.23
C ASP A 127 5.80 -25.27 1.11
N LEU A 128 5.83 -24.95 2.41
CA LEU A 128 6.71 -25.61 3.37
C LEU A 128 6.25 -27.04 3.71
N ASP A 129 4.96 -27.33 3.51
CA ASP A 129 4.38 -28.63 3.80
C ASP A 129 4.65 -29.63 2.66
N LYS A 130 5.07 -29.12 1.49
CA LYS A 130 5.45 -29.91 0.31
C LYS A 130 6.92 -29.71 -0.07
N GLU A 131 7.81 -29.95 0.88
CA GLU A 131 9.28 -29.93 0.66
C GLU A 131 9.80 -28.60 0.06
N GLY A 132 9.11 -27.49 0.32
CA GLY A 132 9.47 -26.18 -0.23
C GLY A 132 9.11 -25.99 -1.69
N ALA A 133 8.08 -26.68 -2.20
CA ALA A 133 7.58 -26.52 -3.56
C ALA A 133 7.29 -25.04 -3.88
N ARG A 134 7.68 -24.61 -5.09
CA ARG A 134 7.64 -23.21 -5.53
C ARG A 134 6.62 -23.01 -6.63
N THR A 135 5.78 -21.99 -6.48
CA THR A 135 4.75 -21.63 -7.47
C THR A 135 4.85 -20.14 -7.77
N ILE A 136 4.82 -19.79 -9.06
CA ILE A 136 4.78 -18.39 -9.48
C ILE A 136 3.38 -17.85 -9.18
N LYS A 137 3.32 -16.72 -8.49
CA LYS A 137 2.08 -16.01 -8.15
C LYS A 137 1.60 -15.19 -9.35
N LYS A 138 0.32 -14.78 -9.31
CA LYS A 138 -0.27 -13.86 -10.30
C LYS A 138 0.58 -12.60 -10.51
N SER A 139 1.13 -12.02 -9.43
CA SER A 139 2.04 -10.87 -9.50
C SER A 139 3.32 -11.13 -10.30
N GLY A 140 3.88 -12.34 -10.22
CA GLY A 140 5.06 -12.73 -10.99
C GLY A 140 4.77 -12.86 -12.48
N HIS A 141 3.61 -13.43 -12.84
CA HIS A 141 3.15 -13.48 -14.22
C HIS A 141 2.87 -12.09 -14.79
N TRP A 142 2.21 -11.23 -14.01
CA TRP A 142 1.96 -9.84 -14.39
C TRP A 142 3.28 -9.09 -14.62
N PHE A 143 4.24 -9.18 -13.70
CA PHE A 143 5.52 -8.47 -13.84
C PHE A 143 6.33 -8.96 -15.05
N LYS A 144 6.28 -10.26 -15.36
CA LYS A 144 6.86 -10.80 -16.59
C LYS A 144 6.20 -10.17 -17.83
N GLN A 145 4.87 -10.09 -17.85
CA GLN A 145 4.13 -9.50 -18.98
C GLN A 145 4.54 -8.03 -19.20
N VAL A 146 4.57 -7.24 -18.13
CA VAL A 146 5.01 -5.84 -18.18
C VAL A 146 6.44 -5.70 -18.71
N ALA A 147 7.34 -6.61 -18.32
CA ALA A 147 8.71 -6.62 -18.81
C ALA A 147 8.81 -6.95 -20.30
N ASP A 148 8.01 -7.93 -20.76
CA ASP A 148 7.96 -8.35 -22.17
C ASP A 148 7.34 -7.26 -23.06
N ASP A 149 6.33 -6.54 -22.55
CA ASP A 149 5.62 -5.48 -23.27
C ASP A 149 6.33 -4.12 -23.20
N HIS A 150 7.46 -4.04 -22.49
CA HIS A 150 8.20 -2.79 -22.23
C HIS A 150 7.36 -1.69 -21.54
N GLY A 151 6.32 -2.08 -20.81
CA GLY A 151 5.34 -1.17 -20.23
C GLY A 151 4.10 -1.90 -19.76
N PHE A 152 3.13 -1.15 -19.26
CA PHE A 152 1.81 -1.66 -18.83
C PHE A 152 0.67 -0.95 -19.57
N ASP A 153 0.97 -0.37 -20.74
CA ASP A 153 0.06 0.39 -21.60
C ASP A 153 -0.75 -0.51 -22.56
#